data_AF-A0A961NP97-F1
#
_entry.id   AF-A0A961NP97-F1
#
_cell.length_a   1.000
_cell.length_b   1.000
_cell.length_c   1.000
_cell.angle_alpha   90.00
_cell.angle_beta   90.00
_cell.angle_gamma   90.00
#
_symmetry.space_group_name_H-M   'P 1'
#
loop_
_entity.id
_entity.type
_entity.pdbx_description
1 polymer ?
#
loop_
_entity_poly.entity_id
_entity_poly.type
_entity_poly.pdbx_seq_one_letter_code
_entity_poly.pdbx_strand_id
1 'polypeptide(L)'
;MIMEKNLSDIVWVLLCSGMVLLMQAGFLCVESGLTRSKNSINVAIKNITDFGVATICFYLFGFGLMFGQSQWGMFGSDSFIPRLDDFWTPTFFVFQLAFCGTAATIVSGAVAERLSFRAYLFSSAMISAFIYPLIGHWSWSGLWGHTSEGWLAHLGFVDFAGSTIVHGTGGAVALAAVLVVGARTGRFPL
;
A
#
# COMPACT_ATOMS: atom_id res chain seq x y z
N MET A 1 12.11 10.41 -24.81
CA MET A 1 11.43 11.72 -24.75
C MET A 1 10.64 11.75 -23.46
N ILE A 2 11.21 12.33 -22.40
CA ILE A 2 10.49 12.48 -21.12
C ILE A 2 9.49 13.61 -21.37
N MET A 3 8.20 13.27 -21.39
CA MET A 3 7.13 14.26 -21.51
C MET A 3 7.21 15.17 -20.29
N GLU A 4 7.49 16.46 -20.49
CA GLU A 4 7.39 17.44 -19.40
C GLU A 4 5.98 17.37 -18.82
N LYS A 5 5.87 17.04 -17.53
CA LYS A 5 4.60 16.97 -16.82
C LYS A 5 4.07 18.39 -16.69
N ASN A 6 2.92 18.67 -17.29
CA ASN A 6 2.34 19.99 -17.18
C ASN A 6 1.78 20.20 -15.77
N LEU A 7 1.63 21.46 -15.36
CA LEU A 7 1.03 21.81 -14.07
C LEU A 7 -0.37 21.18 -13.89
N SER A 8 -1.15 21.08 -14.98
CA SER A 8 -2.45 20.42 -14.98
C SER A 8 -2.39 18.96 -14.56
N ASP A 9 -1.36 18.23 -14.99
CA ASP A 9 -1.19 16.81 -14.70
C ASP A 9 -0.84 16.61 -13.22
N ILE A 10 0.02 17.48 -12.69
CA ILE A 10 0.39 17.49 -11.27
C ILE A 10 -0.84 17.76 -10.40
N VAL A 11 -1.63 18.79 -10.74
CA VAL A 11 -2.86 19.13 -10.01
C VAL A 11 -3.85 17.97 -10.06
N TRP A 12 -4.02 17.34 -11.23
CA TRP A 12 -4.90 16.19 -11.39
C TRP A 12 -4.48 15.02 -10.49
N VAL A 13 -3.19 14.65 -10.51
CA VAL A 13 -2.67 13.54 -9.69
C VAL A 13 -2.79 13.85 -8.19
N LEU A 14 -2.58 15.10 -7.77
CA LEU A 14 -2.79 15.51 -6.38
C LEU A 14 -4.26 15.41 -5.96
N LEU A 15 -5.20 15.83 -6.81
CA LEU A 15 -6.63 15.66 -6.56
C LEU A 15 -7.00 14.18 -6.43
N CYS A 16 -6.53 13.35 -7.36
CA CYS A 16 -6.72 11.90 -7.29
C CYS A 16 -6.10 11.32 -6.00
N SER A 17 -4.90 11.77 -5.61
CA SER A 17 -4.25 11.34 -4.37
C SER A 17 -5.12 11.66 -3.15
N GLY A 18 -5.70 12.86 -3.09
CA GLY A 18 -6.64 13.24 -2.02
C GLY A 18 -7.88 12.35 -1.97
N MET A 19 -8.42 11.97 -3.13
CA MET A 19 -9.55 11.04 -3.21
C MET A 19 -9.19 9.62 -2.76
N VAL A 20 -8.01 9.11 -3.12
CA VAL A 20 -7.54 7.80 -2.66
C VAL A 20 -7.26 7.82 -1.16
N LEU A 21 -6.67 8.91 -0.63
CA LEU A 21 -6.48 9.06 0.82
C LEU A 21 -7.82 9.08 1.58
N LEU A 22 -8.89 9.62 0.99
CA LEU A 22 -10.22 9.56 1.58
C LEU A 22 -10.75 8.13 1.71
N MET A 23 -10.24 7.17 0.92
CA MET A 23 -10.57 5.75 1.10
C MET A 23 -10.15 5.23 2.47
N GLN A 24 -9.10 5.78 3.10
CA GLN A 24 -8.73 5.39 4.47
C GLN A 24 -9.82 5.71 5.48
N ALA A 25 -10.43 6.89 5.38
CA ALA A 25 -11.61 7.22 6.18
C ALA A 25 -12.78 6.26 5.88
N GLY A 26 -12.92 5.85 4.62
CA GLY A 26 -13.89 4.83 4.21
C GLY A 26 -13.65 3.48 4.88
N PHE A 27 -12.42 2.96 4.85
CA PHE A 27 -12.04 1.71 5.53
C PHE A 27 -12.28 1.79 7.03
N LEU A 28 -11.86 2.88 7.67
CA LEU A 28 -12.13 3.13 9.09
C LEU A 28 -13.63 3.01 9.40
N CYS A 29 -14.49 3.70 8.64
CA CYS A 29 -15.94 3.69 8.85
C CYS A 29 -16.55 2.29 8.63
N VAL A 30 -16.17 1.60 7.55
CA VAL A 30 -16.70 0.26 7.24
C VAL A 30 -16.24 -0.77 8.28
N GLU A 31 -14.97 -0.76 8.66
CA GLU A 31 -14.43 -1.75 9.59
C GLU A 31 -14.89 -1.52 11.03
N SER A 32 -14.94 -0.27 11.49
CA SER A 32 -15.47 0.06 12.81
C SER A 32 -16.98 -0.18 12.89
N GLY A 33 -17.72 0.03 11.79
CA GLY A 33 -19.16 -0.22 11.71
C GLY A 33 -19.56 -1.69 11.61
N LEU A 34 -18.74 -2.54 10.97
CA LEU A 34 -18.99 -3.98 10.84
C LEU A 34 -18.47 -4.81 12.02
N THR A 35 -17.75 -4.19 12.96
CA THR A 35 -17.23 -4.86 14.15
C THR A 35 -18.14 -4.66 15.36
N ARG A 36 -18.05 -5.56 16.35
CA ARG A 36 -18.86 -5.44 17.56
C ARG A 36 -18.51 -4.13 18.27
N SER A 37 -19.50 -3.47 18.87
CA SER A 37 -19.32 -2.17 19.55
C SER A 37 -18.16 -2.14 20.55
N LYS A 38 -17.91 -3.25 21.26
CA LYS A 38 -16.77 -3.38 22.19
C LYS A 38 -15.38 -3.29 21.55
N ASN A 39 -15.29 -3.48 20.22
CA ASN A 39 -14.05 -3.51 19.45
C ASN A 39 -13.90 -2.33 18.48
N SER A 40 -14.93 -1.50 18.30
CA SER A 40 -14.95 -0.44 17.26
C SER A 40 -13.81 0.58 17.43
N ILE A 41 -13.54 1.03 18.66
CA ILE A 41 -12.44 1.96 18.97
C ILE A 41 -11.08 1.36 18.62
N ASN A 42 -10.86 0.09 18.96
CA ASN A 42 -9.61 -0.61 18.66
C ASN A 42 -9.38 -0.72 17.14
N VAL A 43 -10.45 -0.96 16.38
CA VAL A 43 -10.39 -1.04 14.92
C VAL A 43 -10.13 0.34 14.31
N ALA A 44 -10.79 1.39 14.79
CA ALA A 44 -10.56 2.75 14.31
C ALA A 44 -9.11 3.22 14.55
N ILE A 45 -8.55 2.98 15.74
CA ILE A 45 -7.17 3.36 16.06
C ILE A 45 -6.17 2.57 15.20
N LYS A 46 -6.43 1.28 14.93
CA LYS A 46 -5.60 0.49 14.01
C LYS A 46 -5.54 1.12 12.63
N ASN A 47 -6.69 1.50 12.08
CA ASN A 47 -6.77 2.09 10.75
C ASN A 47 -5.99 3.42 10.67
N ILE A 48 -6.14 4.31 11.65
CA ILE A 48 -5.37 5.57 11.70
C ILE A 48 -3.87 5.31 11.84
N THR A 49 -3.49 4.37 12.70
CA THR A 49 -2.08 4.10 13.00
C THR A 49 -1.39 3.37 11.84
N ASP A 50 -2.11 2.52 11.09
CA ASP A 50 -1.53 1.83 9.93
C ASP A 50 -1.04 2.79 8.88
N PHE A 51 -1.77 3.88 8.64
CA PHE A 51 -1.41 4.82 7.59
C PHE A 51 -0.15 5.61 7.98
N GLY A 52 -0.01 5.93 9.27
CA GLY A 52 1.23 6.51 9.81
C GLY A 52 2.43 5.57 9.66
N VAL A 53 2.26 4.28 10.00
CA VAL A 53 3.31 3.26 9.81
C VAL A 53 3.65 3.09 8.33
N ALA A 54 2.63 2.99 7.47
CA ALA A 54 2.80 2.86 6.03
C ALA A 54 3.57 4.06 5.45
N THR A 55 3.25 5.28 5.88
CA THR A 55 3.96 6.50 5.49
C THR A 55 5.44 6.43 5.81
N ILE A 56 5.79 6.08 7.05
CA ILE A 56 7.19 6.00 7.49
C ILE A 56 7.93 4.88 6.74
N CYS A 57 7.35 3.68 6.69
CA CYS A 57 7.97 2.51 6.08
C CYS A 57 8.13 2.66 4.56
N PHE A 58 7.11 3.20 3.89
CA PHE A 58 7.16 3.43 2.45
C PHE A 58 8.14 4.55 2.10
N TYR A 59 8.23 5.62 2.90
CA TYR A 59 9.22 6.68 2.69
C TYR A 59 10.67 6.18 2.86
N LEU A 60 10.94 5.45 3.94
CA LEU A 60 12.30 4.99 4.25
C LEU A 60 12.78 3.88 3.32
N PHE A 61 11.90 2.94 2.97
CA PHE A 61 12.28 1.71 2.26
C PHE A 61 11.45 1.48 1.00
N GLY A 62 10.12 1.59 1.11
CA GLY A 62 9.22 1.10 0.07
C GLY A 62 9.32 1.86 -1.26
N PHE A 63 9.50 3.18 -1.25
CA PHE A 63 9.61 3.96 -2.47
C PHE A 63 10.85 3.55 -3.28
N GLY A 64 12.00 3.44 -2.61
CA GLY A 64 13.25 3.01 -3.23
C GLY A 64 13.17 1.59 -3.77
N LEU A 65 12.61 0.64 -3.01
CA LEU A 65 12.40 -0.73 -3.48
C LEU A 65 11.44 -0.80 -4.68
N MET A 66 10.41 0.03 -4.72
CA MET A 66 9.38 -0.03 -5.76
C MET A 66 9.79 0.69 -7.04
N PHE A 67 10.39 1.88 -6.94
CA PHE A 67 10.62 2.79 -8.07
C PHE A 67 12.09 3.16 -8.30
N GLY A 68 13.01 2.73 -7.44
CA GLY A 68 14.44 2.93 -7.67
C GLY A 68 14.97 2.11 -8.85
N GLN A 69 16.24 2.31 -9.18
CA GLN A 69 16.92 1.63 -10.29
C GLN A 69 16.77 0.11 -10.21
N SER A 70 16.21 -0.48 -11.27
CA SER A 70 15.87 -1.89 -11.26
C SER A 70 17.09 -2.80 -11.30
N GLN A 71 17.14 -3.74 -10.37
CA GLN A 71 18.12 -4.83 -10.35
C GLN A 71 17.47 -6.10 -10.88
N TRP A 72 17.84 -6.49 -12.10
CA TRP A 72 17.35 -7.68 -12.79
C TRP A 72 15.80 -7.75 -12.91
N GLY A 73 15.10 -6.62 -12.86
CA GLY A 73 13.63 -6.57 -12.87
C GLY A 73 12.97 -6.95 -11.54
N MET A 74 13.75 -7.20 -10.47
CA MET A 74 13.26 -7.80 -9.23
C MET A 74 12.99 -6.79 -8.10
N PHE A 75 13.83 -5.77 -7.96
CA PHE A 75 13.71 -4.72 -6.93
C PHE A 75 14.50 -3.48 -7.31
N GLY A 76 14.14 -2.33 -6.72
CA GLY A 76 14.87 -1.07 -6.84
C GLY A 76 16.02 -0.97 -5.84
N SER A 77 17.18 -0.48 -6.27
CA SER A 77 18.40 -0.42 -5.45
C SER A 77 18.78 0.98 -4.94
N ASP A 78 18.03 2.01 -5.29
CA ASP A 78 18.35 3.40 -4.93
C ASP A 78 17.08 4.19 -4.57
N SER A 79 17.20 5.52 -4.46
CA SER A 79 16.07 6.42 -4.22
C SER A 79 15.29 6.14 -2.92
N PHE A 80 15.92 5.45 -1.97
CA PHE A 80 15.50 5.40 -0.57
C PHE A 80 15.50 6.81 0.00
N ILE A 81 14.43 7.21 0.69
CA ILE A 81 14.27 8.58 1.18
C ILE A 81 14.36 9.56 -0.02
N PRO A 82 13.38 9.50 -0.95
CA PRO A 82 13.42 10.30 -2.16
C PRO A 82 13.48 11.79 -1.84
N ARG A 83 14.28 12.54 -2.63
CA ARG A 83 14.32 13.99 -2.52
C ARG A 83 13.00 14.57 -3.01
N LEU A 84 12.51 15.57 -2.30
CA LEU A 84 11.22 16.22 -2.57
C LEU A 84 11.44 17.67 -3.04
N ASP A 85 12.49 17.88 -3.83
CA ASP A 85 12.94 19.19 -4.31
C ASP A 85 12.33 19.58 -5.67
N ASP A 86 11.65 18.67 -6.35
CA ASP A 86 10.84 18.93 -7.55
C ASP A 86 9.33 18.81 -7.26
N PHE A 87 8.47 19.14 -8.26
CA PHE A 87 7.01 19.04 -8.09
C PHE A 87 6.43 17.65 -8.36
N TRP A 88 7.09 16.85 -9.20
CA TRP A 88 6.60 15.55 -9.63
C TRP A 88 6.87 14.46 -8.59
N THR A 89 8.07 14.37 -8.04
CA THR A 89 8.43 13.35 -7.04
C THR A 89 7.53 13.36 -5.80
N PRO A 90 7.28 14.49 -5.11
CA PRO A 90 6.34 14.51 -3.99
C PRO A 90 4.90 14.18 -4.42
N THR A 91 4.47 14.64 -5.60
CA THR A 91 3.13 14.33 -6.13
C THR A 91 2.95 12.84 -6.37
N PHE A 92 3.93 12.21 -7.04
CA PHE A 92 3.95 10.79 -7.31
C PHE A 92 4.09 9.97 -6.03
N PHE A 93 4.93 10.41 -5.09
CA PHE A 93 5.10 9.79 -3.78
C PHE A 93 3.78 9.75 -3.01
N VAL A 94 3.06 10.87 -2.89
CA VAL A 94 1.79 10.92 -2.15
C VAL A 94 0.74 10.04 -2.84
N PHE A 95 0.70 10.04 -4.18
CA PHE A 95 -0.19 9.16 -4.94
C PHE A 95 0.08 7.69 -4.63
N GLN A 96 1.34 7.25 -4.72
CA GLN A 96 1.73 5.86 -4.47
C GLN A 96 1.64 5.45 -2.99
N LEU A 97 1.88 6.39 -2.07
CA LEU A 97 1.67 6.19 -0.65
C LEU A 97 0.20 5.86 -0.34
N ALA A 98 -0.75 6.52 -1.02
CA ALA A 98 -2.18 6.24 -0.85
C ALA A 98 -2.54 4.79 -1.25
N PHE A 99 -1.96 4.28 -2.34
CA PHE A 99 -2.10 2.87 -2.73
C PHE A 99 -1.40 1.91 -1.77
N CYS A 100 -0.19 2.22 -1.30
CA CYS A 100 0.52 1.43 -0.31
C CYS A 100 -0.30 1.28 0.99
N GLY A 101 -0.85 2.40 1.49
CA GLY A 101 -1.75 2.40 2.64
C GLY A 101 -3.01 1.57 2.38
N THR A 102 -3.56 1.63 1.16
CA THR A 102 -4.74 0.83 0.78
C THR A 102 -4.41 -0.68 0.81
N ALA A 103 -3.26 -1.09 0.28
CA ALA A 103 -2.83 -2.50 0.33
C ALA A 103 -2.65 -2.99 1.78
N ALA A 104 -2.07 -2.17 2.65
CA ALA A 104 -1.88 -2.49 4.07
C ALA A 104 -3.22 -2.58 4.82
N THR A 105 -4.13 -1.63 4.60
CA THR A 105 -5.39 -1.54 5.36
C THR A 105 -6.37 -2.65 5.01
N ILE A 106 -6.31 -3.24 3.81
CA ILE A 106 -7.14 -4.43 3.45
C ILE A 106 -6.99 -5.58 4.47
N VAL A 107 -5.80 -5.72 5.08
CA VAL A 107 -5.55 -6.75 6.10
C VAL A 107 -6.33 -6.49 7.39
N SER A 108 -6.58 -5.21 7.73
CA SER A 108 -7.29 -4.76 8.93
C SER A 108 -8.66 -5.42 9.08
N GLY A 109 -9.52 -5.26 8.07
CA GLY A 109 -10.87 -5.82 8.07
C GLY A 109 -10.88 -7.35 8.20
N ALA A 110 -9.94 -8.04 7.55
CA ALA A 110 -9.85 -9.49 7.59
C ALA A 110 -9.51 -10.03 8.99
N VAL A 111 -8.62 -9.34 9.72
CA VAL A 111 -8.10 -9.78 11.02
C VAL A 111 -8.77 -9.11 12.21
N ALA A 112 -9.82 -8.33 11.96
CA ALA A 112 -10.58 -7.61 12.96
C ALA A 112 -11.01 -8.50 14.14
N GLU A 113 -11.03 -7.89 15.33
CA GLU A 113 -11.42 -8.48 16.63
C GLU A 113 -10.48 -9.54 17.23
N ARG A 114 -9.45 -10.03 16.52
CA ARG A 114 -8.62 -11.15 16.99
C ARG A 114 -7.11 -11.01 16.80
N LEU A 115 -6.63 -10.16 15.89
CA LEU A 115 -5.20 -9.85 15.82
C LEU A 115 -4.83 -8.80 16.87
N SER A 116 -3.72 -9.02 17.57
CA SER A 116 -3.19 -8.04 18.52
C SER A 116 -2.75 -6.77 17.80
N PHE A 117 -2.79 -5.62 18.51
CA PHE A 117 -2.40 -4.34 17.94
C PHE A 117 -0.95 -4.32 17.46
N ARG A 118 -0.03 -4.90 18.25
CA ARG A 118 1.41 -4.96 17.90
C ARG A 118 1.66 -5.81 16.66
N ALA A 119 1.02 -6.97 16.55
CA ALA A 119 1.15 -7.82 15.38
C ALA A 119 0.58 -7.11 14.13
N TYR A 120 -0.52 -6.37 14.29
CA TYR A 120 -1.08 -5.58 13.20
C TYR A 120 -0.12 -4.48 12.70
N LEU A 121 0.48 -3.70 13.60
CA LEU A 121 1.46 -2.67 13.21
C LEU A 121 2.69 -3.28 12.54
N PHE A 122 3.17 -4.42 13.04
CA PHE A 122 4.28 -5.15 12.42
C PHE A 122 3.92 -5.62 11.01
N SER A 123 2.73 -6.19 10.80
CA SER A 123 2.25 -6.57 9.48
C SER A 123 2.16 -5.38 8.54
N SER A 124 1.60 -4.25 8.98
CA SER A 124 1.55 -3.01 8.18
C SER A 124 2.96 -2.54 7.77
N ALA A 125 3.91 -2.54 8.72
CA ALA A 125 5.29 -2.19 8.44
C ALA A 125 5.93 -3.11 7.40
N MET A 126 5.72 -4.43 7.49
CA MET A 126 6.25 -5.40 6.52
C MET A 126 5.61 -5.26 5.13
N ILE A 127 4.31 -4.99 5.07
CA ILE A 127 3.61 -4.76 3.81
C ILE A 127 4.18 -3.51 3.14
N SER A 128 4.23 -2.40 3.86
CA SER A 128 4.62 -1.10 3.30
C SER A 128 6.12 -0.94 3.04
N ALA A 129 6.98 -1.64 3.80
CA ALA A 129 8.42 -1.60 3.60
C ALA A 129 8.90 -2.61 2.55
N PHE A 130 8.26 -3.77 2.39
CA PHE A 130 8.81 -4.88 1.59
C PHE A 130 7.80 -5.53 0.65
N ILE A 131 6.69 -6.09 1.16
CA ILE A 131 5.81 -6.96 0.34
C ILE A 131 5.18 -6.19 -0.81
N TYR A 132 4.50 -5.07 -0.50
CA TYR A 132 3.86 -4.24 -1.52
C TYR A 132 4.88 -3.61 -2.48
N PRO A 133 5.97 -2.97 -2.00
CA PRO A 133 7.01 -2.42 -2.88
C PRO A 133 7.63 -3.42 -3.85
N LEU A 134 7.92 -4.65 -3.42
CA LEU A 134 8.54 -5.66 -4.28
C LEU A 134 7.58 -6.11 -5.39
N ILE A 135 6.32 -6.41 -5.04
CA ILE A 135 5.30 -6.78 -6.03
C ILE A 135 5.05 -5.60 -6.97
N GLY A 136 4.99 -4.39 -6.42
CA GLY A 136 4.90 -3.15 -7.18
C GLY A 136 6.04 -2.97 -8.16
N HIS A 137 7.27 -3.25 -7.76
CA HIS A 137 8.43 -3.14 -8.65
C HIS A 137 8.30 -4.01 -9.89
N TRP A 138 7.77 -5.24 -9.75
CA TRP A 138 7.67 -6.18 -10.85
C TRP A 138 6.78 -5.67 -11.99
N SER A 139 5.78 -4.82 -11.71
CA SER A 139 4.85 -4.32 -12.72
C SER A 139 4.90 -2.80 -12.95
N TRP A 140 5.23 -2.00 -11.94
CA TRP A 140 5.02 -0.54 -11.92
C TRP A 140 6.32 0.26 -11.76
N SER A 141 7.50 -0.38 -11.68
CA SER A 141 8.77 0.33 -11.45
C SER A 141 9.07 1.43 -12.47
N GLY A 142 8.63 1.27 -13.72
CA GLY A 142 8.82 2.26 -14.79
C GLY A 142 7.95 3.52 -14.70
N LEU A 143 7.02 3.62 -13.74
CA LEU A 143 6.03 4.72 -13.70
C LEU A 143 6.58 6.06 -13.19
N TRP A 144 7.67 6.06 -12.44
CA TRP A 144 8.20 7.28 -11.82
C TRP A 144 9.08 8.11 -12.77
N GLY A 145 9.95 7.45 -13.54
CA GLY A 145 10.89 8.12 -14.43
C GLY A 145 12.09 7.29 -14.92
N HIS A 146 12.21 6.01 -14.55
CA HIS A 146 13.27 5.13 -15.06
C HIS A 146 12.79 4.31 -16.26
N THR A 147 13.71 4.02 -17.19
CA THR A 147 13.42 3.23 -18.39
C THR A 147 13.49 1.71 -18.15
N SER A 148 13.94 1.28 -16.97
CA SER A 148 14.00 -0.13 -16.58
C SER A 148 12.68 -0.55 -15.95
N GLU A 149 12.03 -1.57 -16.52
CA GLU A 149 10.77 -2.09 -16.00
C GLU A 149 11.03 -3.33 -15.12
N GLY A 150 10.03 -3.71 -14.32
CA GLY A 150 10.05 -4.96 -13.60
C GLY A 150 9.84 -6.14 -14.54
N TRP A 151 10.20 -7.34 -14.07
CA TRP A 151 10.13 -8.54 -14.91
C TRP A 151 8.70 -8.88 -15.38
N LEU A 152 7.65 -8.58 -14.59
CA LEU A 152 6.26 -8.81 -15.01
C LEU A 152 5.84 -7.83 -16.10
N ALA A 153 6.20 -6.56 -15.96
CA ALA A 153 5.96 -5.54 -16.99
C ALA A 153 6.63 -5.93 -18.31
N HIS A 154 7.87 -6.42 -18.27
CA HIS A 154 8.59 -6.93 -19.44
C HIS A 154 7.91 -8.12 -20.13
N LEU A 155 7.14 -8.92 -19.40
CA LEU A 155 6.32 -10.01 -19.95
C LEU A 155 4.96 -9.54 -20.49
N GLY A 156 4.65 -8.24 -20.40
CA GLY A 156 3.39 -7.66 -20.86
C GLY A 156 2.25 -7.73 -19.83
N PHE A 157 2.55 -7.91 -18.54
CA PHE A 157 1.54 -7.84 -17.50
C PHE A 157 0.98 -6.41 -17.38
N VAL A 158 -0.34 -6.29 -17.30
CA VAL A 158 -1.03 -5.00 -17.22
C VAL A 158 -1.92 -4.97 -15.98
N ASP A 159 -1.65 -4.01 -15.10
CA ASP A 159 -2.51 -3.64 -13.99
C ASP A 159 -2.59 -2.11 -13.93
N PHE A 160 -3.73 -1.54 -14.30
CA PHE A 160 -3.86 -0.09 -14.46
C PHE A 160 -3.89 0.66 -13.12
N ALA A 161 -4.60 0.12 -12.14
CA ALA A 161 -4.91 0.81 -10.88
C ALA A 161 -4.76 -0.07 -9.63
N GLY A 162 -4.25 -1.30 -9.77
CA GLY A 162 -3.87 -2.13 -8.65
C GLY A 162 -4.85 -3.23 -8.31
N SER A 163 -5.58 -3.79 -9.28
CA SER A 163 -6.42 -4.97 -9.01
C SER A 163 -5.57 -6.14 -8.47
N THR A 164 -4.34 -6.29 -8.95
CA THR A 164 -3.37 -7.27 -8.45
C THR A 164 -2.40 -6.60 -7.47
N ILE A 165 -1.73 -5.53 -7.89
CA ILE A 165 -0.63 -4.92 -7.13
C ILE A 165 -1.09 -4.42 -5.75
N VAL A 166 -2.31 -3.90 -5.65
CA VAL A 166 -2.87 -3.34 -4.41
C VAL A 166 -3.84 -4.34 -3.78
N HIS A 167 -4.93 -4.67 -4.47
CA HIS A 167 -6.00 -5.50 -3.92
C HIS A 167 -5.62 -6.98 -3.84
N GLY A 168 -4.99 -7.53 -4.88
CA GLY A 168 -4.48 -8.90 -4.87
C GLY A 168 -3.42 -9.11 -3.79
N THR A 169 -2.45 -8.21 -3.66
CA THR A 169 -1.44 -8.23 -2.61
C THR A 169 -2.07 -8.16 -1.22
N GLY A 170 -2.90 -7.15 -0.96
CA GLY A 170 -3.58 -6.99 0.33
C GLY A 170 -4.45 -8.21 0.67
N GLY A 171 -5.18 -8.74 -0.30
CA GLY A 171 -6.02 -9.93 -0.17
C GLY A 171 -5.21 -11.21 0.12
N ALA A 172 -4.07 -11.40 -0.54
CA ALA A 172 -3.19 -12.55 -0.32
C ALA A 172 -2.57 -12.51 1.09
N VAL A 173 -2.09 -11.35 1.54
CA VAL A 173 -1.57 -11.17 2.90
C VAL A 173 -2.68 -11.35 3.93
N ALA A 174 -3.88 -10.80 3.67
CA ALA A 174 -5.04 -10.99 4.51
C ALA A 174 -5.41 -12.48 4.65
N LEU A 175 -5.44 -13.23 3.54
CA LEU A 175 -5.70 -14.67 3.56
C LEU A 175 -4.66 -15.41 4.40
N ALA A 176 -3.37 -15.15 4.18
CA ALA A 176 -2.30 -15.74 4.98
C ALA A 176 -2.47 -15.43 6.48
N ALA A 177 -2.77 -14.18 6.83
CA ALA A 177 -3.00 -13.79 8.21
C ALA A 177 -4.20 -14.51 8.85
N VAL A 178 -5.31 -14.67 8.11
CA VAL A 178 -6.50 -15.38 8.60
C VAL A 178 -6.25 -16.87 8.78
N LEU A 179 -5.44 -17.50 7.93
CA LEU A 179 -5.04 -18.91 8.09
C LEU A 179 -4.22 -19.14 9.38
N VAL A 180 -3.40 -18.16 9.78
CA VAL A 180 -2.60 -18.25 11.02
C VAL A 180 -3.41 -17.91 12.26
N VAL A 181 -4.20 -16.83 12.23
CA VAL A 181 -4.97 -16.35 13.40
C VAL A 181 -6.24 -17.17 13.63
N GLY A 182 -6.75 -17.83 12.58
CA GLY A 182 -7.93 -18.67 12.63
C GLY A 182 -9.25 -17.90 12.68
N ALA A 183 -10.34 -18.66 12.90
CA ALA A 183 -11.70 -18.13 12.96
C ALA A 183 -11.94 -17.33 14.25
N ARG A 184 -12.86 -16.34 14.18
CA ARG A 184 -13.35 -15.65 15.38
C ARG A 184 -14.07 -16.64 16.31
N THR A 185 -13.89 -16.47 17.61
CA THR A 185 -14.61 -17.26 18.62
C THR A 185 -16.11 -17.17 18.40
N GLY A 186 -16.78 -18.33 18.28
CA GLY A 186 -18.22 -18.43 18.03
C GLY A 186 -18.65 -18.13 16.59
N ARG A 187 -17.74 -18.13 15.60
CA ARG A 187 -18.09 -17.98 14.18
C ARG A 187 -18.68 -19.24 13.57
N PHE A 188 -18.15 -20.41 13.93
CA PHE A 188 -18.60 -21.71 13.46
C PHE A 188 -19.11 -22.54 14.64
N PRO A 189 -20.17 -23.34 14.45
CA PRO A 189 -20.54 -24.36 15.42
C PRO A 189 -19.40 -25.40 15.53
N LEU A 190 -19.27 -26.00 16.71
CA LEU A 190 -18.38 -27.15 16.95
C LEU A 190 -18.87 -28.39 16.18
#